data_AF-A0A067JX00-F1
#
_entry.id   AF-A0A067JX00-F1
#
_cell.length_a   1.000
_cell.length_b   1.000
_cell.length_c   1.000
_cell.angle_alpha   90.00
_cell.angle_beta   90.00
_cell.angle_gamma   90.00
#
_symmetry.space_group_name_H-M   'P 1'
#
loop_
_entity.id
_entity.type
_entity.pdbx_description
1 polymer ?
#
loop_
_entity_poly.entity_id
_entity_poly.type
_entity_poly.pdbx_seq_one_letter_code
_entity_poly.pdbx_strand_id
1 'polypeptide(L)'
;MGFDALKEQGQDVIPYLQKAWADLCKAFLQEAKWSFNESIPPFEEYLENAWRSASGNVLLIHTYLLLCQSSSKVSLECFSDYHHLLKWPSIIFRLSNDLATFSAEIARGETVNSISCYILET
;
A
#
# COMPACT_ATOMS: atom_id res chain seq x y z
N MET A 1 18.77 -4.50 5.73
CA MET A 1 18.35 -3.10 5.43
C MET A 1 18.38 -2.22 6.68
N GLY A 2 17.56 -2.45 7.71
CA GLY A 2 17.55 -1.56 8.89
C GLY A 2 18.89 -1.47 9.64
N PHE A 3 19.50 -2.61 9.93
CA PHE A 3 20.83 -2.68 10.53
C PHE A 3 21.91 -2.08 9.62
N ASP A 4 21.86 -2.37 8.32
CA ASP A 4 22.84 -1.88 7.34
C ASP A 4 22.75 -0.36 7.20
N ALA A 5 21.55 0.22 7.13
CA ALA A 5 21.34 1.66 7.09
C ALA A 5 21.86 2.34 8.38
N LEU A 6 21.63 1.73 9.55
CA LEU A 6 22.17 2.26 10.80
C LEU A 6 23.71 2.20 10.82
N LYS A 7 24.30 1.09 10.36
CA LYS A 7 25.74 0.85 10.36
C LYS A 7 26.49 1.70 9.33
N GLU A 8 25.94 1.84 8.12
CA GLU A 8 26.62 2.46 6.98
C GLU A 8 26.27 3.95 6.83
N GLN A 9 25.05 4.34 7.20
CA GLN A 9 24.52 5.69 6.98
C GLN A 9 24.27 6.45 8.30
N GLY A 10 24.35 5.77 9.46
CA GLY A 10 24.03 6.36 10.76
C GLY A 10 22.55 6.70 10.94
N GLN A 11 21.67 6.11 10.12
CA GLN A 11 20.24 6.41 10.10
C GLN A 11 19.42 5.24 10.66
N ASP A 12 18.60 5.54 11.67
CA ASP A 12 17.61 4.58 12.14
C ASP A 12 16.35 4.63 11.25
N VAL A 13 16.30 3.70 10.30
CA VAL A 13 15.19 3.58 9.34
C VAL A 13 14.14 2.56 9.79
N ILE A 14 14.39 1.85 10.89
CA ILE A 14 13.52 0.76 11.39
C ILE A 14 12.10 1.27 11.70
N PRO A 15 11.90 2.44 12.35
CA PRO A 15 10.55 2.94 12.64
C PRO A 15 9.70 3.14 11.38
N TYR A 16 10.30 3.63 10.30
CA TYR A 16 9.60 3.86 9.02
C TYR A 16 9.23 2.54 8.33
N LEU A 17 10.15 1.58 8.33
CA LEU A 17 9.89 0.24 7.81
C LEU A 17 8.79 -0.46 8.60
N GLN A 18 8.86 -0.42 9.95
CA GLN A 18 7.86 -1.00 10.83
C GLN A 18 6.47 -0.40 10.58
N LYS A 19 6.38 0.94 10.46
CA LYS A 19 5.13 1.61 10.14
C LYS A 19 4.57 1.14 8.79
N ALA A 20 5.39 1.15 7.74
CA ALA A 20 4.97 0.75 6.40
C ALA A 20 4.42 -0.70 6.35
N TRP A 21 5.10 -1.63 7.02
CA TRP A 21 4.65 -3.01 7.14
C TRP A 21 3.40 -3.15 8.01
N ALA A 22 3.32 -2.45 9.13
CA ALA A 22 2.15 -2.50 10.00
C ALA A 22 0.90 -1.99 9.28
N ASP A 23 1.01 -0.91 8.52
CA ASP A 23 -0.13 -0.35 7.78
C ASP A 23 -0.53 -1.23 6.59
N LEU A 24 0.42 -1.92 5.94
CA LEU A 24 0.12 -2.97 4.96
C LEU A 24 -0.68 -4.12 5.58
N CYS A 25 -0.23 -4.64 6.73
CA CYS A 25 -0.93 -5.73 7.42
C CYS A 25 -2.33 -5.33 7.89
N LYS A 26 -2.51 -4.10 8.38
CA LYS A 26 -3.85 -3.57 8.72
C LYS A 26 -4.75 -3.50 7.49
N ALA A 27 -4.21 -3.07 6.34
CA ALA A 27 -4.98 -2.97 5.11
C ALA A 27 -5.41 -4.36 4.60
N PHE A 28 -4.51 -5.35 4.64
CA PHE A 28 -4.87 -6.75 4.33
C PHE A 28 -5.91 -7.31 5.29
N LEU A 29 -5.82 -7.01 6.59
CA LEU A 29 -6.83 -7.43 7.55
C LEU A 29 -8.20 -6.81 7.22
N GLN A 30 -8.24 -5.56 6.75
CA GLN A 30 -9.49 -4.94 6.35
C GLN A 30 -10.10 -5.59 5.09
N GLU A 31 -9.29 -5.92 4.08
CA GLU A 31 -9.75 -6.68 2.92
C GLU A 31 -10.25 -8.07 3.30
N ALA A 32 -9.54 -8.76 4.20
CA ALA A 32 -9.98 -10.05 4.72
C ALA A 32 -11.32 -9.96 5.45
N LYS A 33 -11.59 -8.88 6.19
CA LYS A 33 -12.89 -8.65 6.82
C LYS A 33 -14.00 -8.42 5.79
N TRP A 34 -13.75 -7.63 4.75
CA TRP A 34 -14.73 -7.42 3.68
C TRP A 34 -15.03 -8.73 2.96
N SER A 35 -13.99 -9.50 2.61
CA SER A 35 -14.13 -10.82 1.99
C SER A 35 -14.89 -11.81 2.88
N PHE A 36 -14.53 -11.92 4.17
CA PHE A 36 -15.17 -12.84 5.10
C PHE A 36 -16.65 -12.51 5.35
N ASN A 37 -16.99 -11.22 5.41
CA ASN A 37 -18.36 -10.76 5.64
C ASN A 37 -19.17 -10.63 4.34
N GLU A 38 -18.59 -10.97 3.18
CA GLU A 38 -19.18 -10.75 1.84
C GLU A 38 -19.66 -9.30 1.64
N SER A 39 -18.95 -8.36 2.27
CA SER A 39 -19.32 -6.95 2.29
C SER A 39 -18.53 -6.20 1.23
N ILE A 40 -19.23 -5.54 0.31
CA ILE A 40 -18.62 -4.67 -0.68
C ILE A 40 -18.68 -3.23 -0.15
N PRO A 41 -17.54 -2.59 0.15
CA PRO A 41 -17.52 -1.21 0.64
C PRO A 41 -17.81 -0.21 -0.50
N PRO A 42 -18.14 1.05 -0.16
CA PRO A 42 -18.08 2.18 -1.09
C PRO A 42 -16.71 2.26 -1.78
N PHE A 43 -16.68 2.70 -3.03
CA PHE A 43 -15.48 2.83 -3.85
C PHE A 43 -14.40 3.69 -3.19
N GLU A 44 -14.78 4.83 -2.59
CA GLU A 44 -13.81 5.69 -1.90
C GLU A 44 -13.23 5.02 -0.65
N GLU A 45 -14.05 4.27 0.09
CA GLU A 45 -13.60 3.49 1.26
C GLU A 45 -12.68 2.34 0.83
N TYR A 46 -13.06 1.61 -0.22
CA TYR A 46 -12.22 0.61 -0.86
C TYR A 46 -10.88 1.23 -1.24
N LEU A 47 -10.89 2.32 -2.02
CA LEU A 47 -9.69 2.88 -2.62
C LEU A 47 -8.72 3.33 -1.54
N GLU A 48 -9.21 3.99 -0.49
CA GLU A 48 -8.38 4.44 0.63
C GLU A 48 -7.69 3.25 1.34
N ASN A 49 -8.32 2.09 1.46
CA ASN A 49 -7.62 0.90 1.97
C ASN A 49 -6.71 0.25 0.90
N ALA A 50 -7.19 0.17 -0.34
CA ALA A 50 -6.62 -0.64 -1.40
C ALA A 50 -5.26 -0.14 -1.91
N TRP A 51 -5.01 1.17 -1.90
CA TRP A 51 -3.68 1.69 -2.26
C TRP A 51 -2.61 1.34 -1.21
N ARG A 52 -3.01 1.06 0.04
CA ARG A 52 -2.10 0.55 1.08
C ARG A 52 -1.89 -0.95 0.95
N SER A 53 -2.95 -1.73 0.74
CA SER A 53 -2.87 -3.19 0.55
C SER A 53 -2.11 -3.58 -0.72
N ALA A 54 -2.08 -2.70 -1.74
CA ALA A 54 -1.33 -2.94 -2.96
C ALA A 54 0.19 -3.00 -2.76
N SER A 55 0.73 -2.78 -1.56
CA SER A 55 2.17 -2.84 -1.24
C SER A 55 3.06 -1.79 -1.93
N GLY A 56 2.51 -0.92 -2.77
CA GLY A 56 3.26 0.11 -3.50
C GLY A 56 4.10 1.01 -2.58
N ASN A 57 3.54 1.45 -1.46
CA ASN A 57 4.27 2.23 -0.47
C ASN A 57 5.47 1.49 0.11
N VAL A 58 5.30 0.20 0.42
CA VAL A 58 6.35 -0.63 1.01
C VAL A 58 7.49 -0.77 0.00
N LEU A 59 7.18 -1.08 -1.27
CA LEU A 59 8.17 -1.15 -2.33
C LEU A 59 8.93 0.17 -2.50
N LEU A 60 8.22 1.29 -2.61
CA LEU A 60 8.81 2.61 -2.79
C LEU A 60 9.72 3.03 -1.63
N ILE A 61 9.31 2.79 -0.39
CA ILE A 61 10.14 3.08 0.80
C ILE A 61 11.41 2.23 0.79
N HIS A 62 11.30 0.92 0.52
CA HIS A 62 12.47 0.04 0.46
C HIS A 62 13.42 0.45 -0.68
N THR A 63 12.88 0.76 -1.86
CA THR A 63 13.67 1.22 -3.00
C THR A 63 14.37 2.54 -2.69
N TYR A 64 13.69 3.49 -2.04
CA TYR A 64 14.30 4.76 -1.66
C TYR A 64 15.47 4.55 -0.69
N LEU A 65 15.28 3.76 0.36
CA LEU A 65 16.33 3.49 1.36
C LEU A 65 17.53 2.77 0.77
N LEU A 66 17.32 1.92 -0.23
CA LEU A 66 18.40 1.22 -0.94
C LEU A 66 19.19 2.14 -1.88
N LEU A 67 18.51 3.05 -2.59
CA LEU A 67 19.12 3.89 -3.61
C LEU A 67 19.66 5.22 -3.07
N CYS A 68 19.02 5.81 -2.06
CA CYS A 68 19.38 7.11 -1.50
C CYS A 68 20.11 6.97 -0.16
N GLN A 69 21.30 6.35 -0.21
CA GLN A 69 22.14 6.09 0.96
C GLN A 69 22.64 7.35 1.70
N SER A 70 22.49 8.54 1.11
CA SER A 70 22.85 9.85 1.67
C SER A 70 21.64 10.74 2.00
N SER A 71 20.44 10.15 2.07
CA SER A 71 19.20 10.90 2.27
C SER A 71 19.18 11.70 3.60
N SER A 72 18.50 12.83 3.66
CA SER A 72 18.44 13.67 4.88
C SER A 72 17.27 13.24 5.79
N LYS A 73 17.32 13.53 7.10
CA LYS A 73 16.19 13.25 8.03
C LYS A 73 14.85 13.82 7.55
N VAL A 74 14.85 14.97 6.89
CA VAL A 74 13.66 15.62 6.31
C VAL A 74 13.00 14.74 5.24
N SER A 75 13.80 13.99 4.47
CA SER A 75 13.25 13.07 3.46
C SER A 75 12.60 11.82 4.06
N LEU A 76 13.04 11.40 5.25
CA LEU A 76 12.47 10.26 5.98
C LEU A 76 11.11 10.62 6.62
N GLU A 77 10.94 11.85 7.09
CA GLU A 77 9.66 12.35 7.62
C GLU A 77 8.55 12.37 6.56
N CYS A 78 8.89 12.56 5.29
CA CYS A 78 7.93 12.42 4.19
C CYS A 78 7.32 11.01 4.08
N PHE A 79 8.00 9.97 4.59
CA PHE A 79 7.48 8.60 4.60
C PHE A 79 6.49 8.36 5.73
N SER A 80 6.61 9.08 6.85
CA SER A 80 5.66 8.93 7.95
C SER A 80 4.26 9.38 7.56
N ASP A 81 4.09 10.43 6.77
CA ASP A 81 2.75 10.95 6.45
C ASP A 81 2.18 10.44 5.12
N TYR A 82 2.83 9.45 4.50
CA TYR A 82 2.51 8.98 3.16
C TYR A 82 2.33 10.15 2.19
N HIS A 83 3.41 10.90 2.00
CA HIS A 83 3.44 12.00 1.03
C HIS A 83 2.80 11.58 -0.30
N HIS A 84 2.18 12.52 -1.02
CA HIS A 84 1.50 12.27 -2.30
C HIS A 84 2.35 11.46 -3.31
N LEU A 85 3.68 11.55 -3.21
CA LEU A 85 4.64 10.78 -4.01
C LEU A 85 4.60 9.26 -3.74
N LEU A 86 4.13 8.81 -2.58
CA LEU A 86 3.88 7.40 -2.28
C LEU A 86 2.44 7.00 -2.61
N LYS A 87 1.47 7.86 -2.27
CA LYS A 87 0.04 7.56 -2.45
C LYS A 87 -0.34 7.42 -3.91
N TRP A 88 -0.04 8.39 -4.77
CA TRP A 88 -0.53 8.39 -6.16
C TRP A 88 0.02 7.23 -7.01
N PRO A 89 1.33 6.90 -6.97
CA PRO A 89 1.82 5.73 -7.69
C PRO A 89 1.21 4.42 -7.16
N SER A 90 0.94 4.33 -5.85
CA SER A 90 0.29 3.16 -5.26
C SER A 90 -1.18 3.03 -5.68
N ILE A 91 -1.90 4.14 -5.84
CA ILE A 91 -3.26 4.15 -6.42
C ILE A 91 -3.21 3.64 -7.86
N ILE A 92 -2.29 4.15 -8.70
CA ILE A 92 -2.15 3.70 -10.09
C ILE A 92 -1.82 2.20 -10.12
N PHE A 93 -0.91 1.75 -9.26
CA PHE A 93 -0.54 0.35 -9.15
C PHE A 93 -1.73 -0.53 -8.78
N ARG A 94 -2.52 -0.13 -7.77
CA ARG A 94 -3.75 -0.82 -7.36
C ARG A 94 -4.76 -0.89 -8.51
N LEU A 95 -5.13 0.24 -9.10
CA LEU A 95 -6.13 0.27 -10.17
C LEU A 95 -5.70 -0.54 -11.39
N SER A 96 -4.40 -0.52 -11.72
CA SER A 96 -3.85 -1.33 -12.82
C SER A 96 -3.89 -2.82 -12.49
N ASN A 97 -3.60 -3.19 -11.23
CA ASN A 97 -3.68 -4.56 -10.75
C ASN A 97 -5.11 -5.08 -10.80
N ASP A 98 -6.07 -4.35 -10.24
CA ASP A 98 -7.49 -4.73 -10.24
C ASP A 98 -8.01 -4.89 -11.68
N LEU A 99 -7.69 -3.95 -12.57
CA LEU A 99 -8.08 -4.04 -13.98
C LEU A 99 -7.53 -5.31 -14.65
N ALA A 100 -6.27 -5.65 -14.38
CA ALA A 100 -5.62 -6.82 -14.98
C ALA A 100 -6.12 -8.15 -14.41
N THR A 101 -6.58 -8.17 -13.16
CA THR A 101 -6.93 -9.39 -12.42
C THR A 101 -8.44 -9.63 -12.30
N PHE A 102 -9.26 -8.61 -12.55
CA PHE A 102 -10.71 -8.60 -12.39
C PHE A 102 -11.40 -9.89 -12.84
N SER A 103 -11.24 -10.28 -14.12
CA SER A 103 -11.94 -11.44 -14.66
C SER A 103 -11.58 -12.74 -13.95
N ALA A 104 -10.33 -12.87 -13.50
CA ALA A 104 -9.87 -14.05 -12.78
C ALA A 104 -10.32 -14.05 -11.32
N GLU A 105 -10.36 -12.88 -10.67
CA GLU A 105 -10.87 -12.71 -9.31
C GLU A 105 -12.36 -13.07 -9.23
N ILE A 106 -13.18 -12.53 -10.13
CA ILE A 106 -14.62 -12.84 -10.21
C ILE A 106 -14.84 -14.34 -10.44
N ALA A 107 -14.03 -14.97 -11.30
CA ALA A 107 -14.12 -16.42 -11.55
C ALA A 107 -13.76 -17.27 -10.32
N ARG A 108 -12.96 -16.75 -9.38
CA ARG A 108 -12.65 -17.40 -8.09
C ARG A 108 -13.69 -17.11 -7.01
N GLY A 109 -14.65 -16.23 -7.27
CA GLY A 109 -15.67 -15.80 -6.31
C GLY A 109 -15.23 -14.62 -5.44
N GLU A 110 -14.13 -13.93 -5.78
CA GLU A 110 -13.75 -12.68 -5.13
C GLU A 110 -14.63 -11.55 -5.63
N THR A 111 -15.14 -10.72 -4.73
CA THR A 111 -16.17 -9.71 -5.04
C THR A 111 -15.72 -8.27 -4.75
N VAL A 112 -14.55 -8.08 -4.14
CA VAL A 112 -14.07 -6.78 -3.68
C VAL A 112 -12.86 -6.36 -4.50
N ASN A 113 -13.10 -5.54 -5.51
CA ASN A 113 -12.09 -4.80 -6.27
C ASN A 113 -12.66 -3.46 -6.75
N SER A 114 -11.80 -2.58 -7.29
CA SER A 114 -12.20 -1.23 -7.71
C SER A 114 -13.39 -1.22 -8.68
N ILE A 115 -13.40 -2.13 -9.65
CA ILE A 115 -14.47 -2.19 -10.67
C ILE A 115 -15.80 -2.59 -10.01
N SER A 116 -15.79 -3.62 -9.16
CA SER A 116 -17.00 -4.09 -8.47
C SER A 116 -17.56 -3.03 -7.52
N CYS A 117 -16.69 -2.36 -6.76
CA CYS A 117 -17.11 -1.28 -5.86
C CYS A 117 -17.70 -0.10 -6.63
N TYR A 118 -17.10 0.29 -7.76
CA TYR A 118 -17.59 1.41 -8.58
C TYR A 118 -18.96 1.12 -9.21
N ILE A 119 -19.15 -0.09 -9.78
CA ILE A 119 -20.42 -0.46 -10.43
C ILE A 119 -21.58 -0.46 -9.43
N LEU A 120 -21.35 -0.86 -8.18
CA LEU A 120 -22.40 -0.93 -7.15
C LEU A 120 -22.79 0.43 -6.57
N GLU A 121 -21.96 1.47 -6.77
CA GLU A 121 -22.29 2.84 -6.39
C GLU A 121 -23.13 3.59 -7.43
N THR A 122 -23.13 3.13 -8.68
CA THR A 122 -23.86 3.73 -9.82
C THR A 122 -25.12 2.97 -10.19
#